data_AF-A0A929ZVA3-F1
#
_entry.id   AF-A0A929ZVA3-F1
#
_cell.length_a   1.000
_cell.length_b   1.000
_cell.length_c   1.000
_cell.angle_alpha   90.00
_cell.angle_beta   90.00
_cell.angle_gamma   90.00
#
_symmetry.space_group_name_H-M   'P 1'
#
loop_
_entity.id
_entity.type
_entity.pdbx_description
1 polymer ?
#
loop_
_entity_poly.entity_id
_entity_poly.type
_entity_poly.pdbx_seq_one_letter_code
_entity_poly.pdbx_strand_id
1 'polypeptide(L)'
;VRLLMPEQYELNWIFSHLTKIIGLVSFPLFYFLSLALLYRVGATGIRQMNQAVPGAVFTTVLFMLTTYVFAIYIKNFARYNVLYGSIGSMILLMIWVNVNVVLVLLGNELNLAIAKIHSDNREKKSLENTK
;
A
#
# COMPACT_ATOMS: atom_id res chain seq x y z
N VAL A 1 -18.06 -29.05 44.04
CA VAL A 1 -17.52 -27.69 43.78
C VAL A 1 -16.83 -27.69 42.40
N ARG A 2 -17.62 -27.77 41.32
CA ARG A 2 -17.09 -27.87 39.94
C ARG A 2 -18.10 -27.32 38.93
N LEU A 3 -18.62 -26.11 39.18
CA LEU A 3 -19.67 -25.48 38.36
C LEU A 3 -19.45 -23.98 38.10
N LEU A 4 -18.22 -23.45 38.20
CA LEU A 4 -18.03 -21.98 38.18
C LEU A 4 -16.83 -21.44 37.37
N MET A 5 -16.31 -22.08 36.32
CA MET A 5 -15.32 -21.40 35.46
C MET A 5 -15.34 -21.83 33.97
N PRO A 6 -16.25 -21.28 33.14
CA PRO A 6 -16.12 -21.24 31.68
C PRO A 6 -15.75 -19.83 31.14
N GLU A 7 -15.03 -19.00 31.91
CA GLU A 7 -14.67 -17.63 31.47
C GLU A 7 -13.37 -17.53 30.63
N GLN A 8 -12.50 -18.55 30.65
CA GLN A 8 -11.17 -18.44 30.02
C GLN A 8 -11.15 -18.74 28.51
N TYR A 9 -12.16 -19.44 27.97
CA TYR A 9 -12.23 -19.80 26.55
C TYR A 9 -12.67 -18.62 25.68
N GLU A 10 -13.70 -17.90 26.11
CA GLU A 10 -14.24 -16.73 25.41
C GLU A 10 -13.18 -15.62 25.28
N LEU A 11 -12.42 -15.36 26.35
CA LEU A 11 -11.35 -14.38 26.34
C LEU A 11 -10.27 -14.75 25.30
N ASN A 12 -9.74 -15.98 25.35
CA ASN A 12 -8.69 -16.40 24.41
C ASN A 12 -9.15 -16.40 22.95
N TRP A 13 -10.42 -16.75 22.70
CA TRP A 13 -11.01 -16.66 21.36
C TRP A 13 -11.11 -15.21 20.88
N ILE A 14 -11.66 -14.29 21.70
CA ILE A 14 -11.75 -12.86 21.37
C ILE A 14 -10.35 -12.28 21.15
N PHE A 15 -9.41 -12.51 22.07
CA PHE A 15 -8.03 -12.03 21.95
C PHE A 15 -7.34 -12.56 20.68
N SER A 16 -7.55 -13.81 20.28
CA SER A 16 -6.99 -14.37 19.04
C SER A 16 -7.57 -13.73 17.78
N HIS A 17 -8.87 -13.44 17.75
CA HIS A 17 -9.49 -12.76 16.60
C HIS A 17 -9.10 -11.28 16.56
N LEU A 18 -9.05 -10.62 17.71
CA LEU A 18 -8.67 -9.22 17.82
C LEU A 18 -7.23 -9.00 17.33
N THR A 19 -6.29 -9.85 17.76
CA THR A 19 -4.87 -9.75 17.34
C THR A 19 -4.68 -9.97 15.84
N LYS A 20 -5.42 -10.91 15.24
CA LYS A 20 -5.40 -11.14 13.79
C LYS A 20 -5.96 -9.94 13.01
N ILE A 21 -7.07 -9.36 13.47
CA ILE A 21 -7.70 -8.18 12.84
C ILE A 21 -6.78 -6.97 12.97
N ILE A 22 -6.20 -6.74 14.16
CA ILE A 22 -5.25 -5.66 14.42
C ILE A 22 -4.04 -5.81 13.50
N GLY A 23 -3.46 -7.02 13.36
CA GLY A 23 -2.34 -7.27 12.45
C GLY A 23 -2.70 -7.03 10.98
N LEU A 24 -3.89 -7.47 10.55
CA LEU A 24 -4.36 -7.32 9.17
C LEU A 24 -4.56 -5.85 8.79
N VAL A 25 -5.05 -5.01 9.71
CA VAL A 25 -5.30 -3.58 9.46
C VAL A 25 -4.06 -2.73 9.72
N SER A 26 -3.22 -3.11 10.67
CA SER A 26 -2.00 -2.36 11.04
C SER A 26 -0.99 -2.30 9.89
N PHE A 27 -0.80 -3.41 9.17
CA PHE A 27 0.15 -3.46 8.06
C PHE A 27 -0.19 -2.48 6.91
N PRO A 28 -1.40 -2.50 6.32
CA PRO A 28 -1.77 -1.55 5.27
C PRO A 28 -1.86 -0.12 5.79
N LEU A 29 -2.26 0.10 7.05
CA LEU A 29 -2.27 1.45 7.65
C LEU A 29 -0.84 2.02 7.75
N PHE A 30 0.11 1.21 8.21
CA PHE A 30 1.52 1.62 8.31
C PHE A 30 2.14 1.85 6.93
N TYR A 31 1.83 0.99 5.95
CA TYR A 31 2.27 1.16 4.57
C TYR A 31 1.69 2.44 3.94
N PHE A 32 0.39 2.69 4.14
CA PHE A 32 -0.27 3.91 3.70
C PHE A 32 0.36 5.17 4.33
N LEU A 33 0.63 5.15 5.64
CA LEU A 33 1.28 6.27 6.33
C LEU A 33 2.70 6.51 5.79
N SER A 34 3.44 5.43 5.55
CA SER A 34 4.79 5.49 4.97
C SER A 34 4.77 6.10 3.57
N LEU A 35 3.82 5.70 2.71
CA LEU A 35 3.63 6.29 1.37
C LEU A 35 3.20 7.75 1.43
N ALA A 36 2.28 8.10 2.35
CA ALA A 36 1.84 9.48 2.52
C ALA A 36 3.00 10.40 2.94
N LEU A 37 3.87 9.94 3.84
CA LEU A 37 5.10 10.65 4.23
C LEU A 37 6.09 10.72 3.06
N LEU A 38 6.29 9.62 2.33
CA LEU A 38 7.19 9.56 1.20
C LEU A 38 6.76 10.50 0.07
N TYR A 39 5.47 10.58 -0.24
CA TYR A 39 4.93 11.53 -1.21
C TYR A 39 5.00 12.96 -0.72
N ARG A 40 4.81 13.21 0.58
CA ARG A 40 4.96 14.55 1.15
C ARG A 40 6.41 15.07 1.07
N VAL A 41 7.40 14.21 1.33
CA VAL A 41 8.82 14.60 1.31
C VAL A 41 9.40 14.57 -0.11
N GLY A 42 9.00 13.59 -0.92
CA GLY A 42 9.53 13.36 -2.26
C GLY A 42 8.89 14.20 -3.36
N ALA A 43 7.66 14.66 -3.20
CA ALA A 43 6.97 15.45 -4.21
C ALA A 43 7.09 16.95 -3.92
N THR A 44 7.99 17.62 -4.63
CA THR A 44 8.24 19.07 -4.54
C THR A 44 7.04 19.96 -4.89
N GLY A 45 5.93 19.39 -5.39
CA GLY A 45 4.69 20.10 -5.74
C GLY A 45 3.50 19.90 -4.79
N ILE A 46 3.57 18.98 -3.81
CA ILE A 46 2.43 18.63 -2.95
C ILE A 46 2.52 19.39 -1.63
N ARG A 47 1.81 20.52 -1.53
CA ARG A 47 1.88 21.41 -0.36
C ARG A 47 0.92 21.02 0.78
N GLN A 48 -0.10 20.20 0.50
CA GLN A 48 -1.11 19.80 1.48
C GLN A 48 -1.25 18.28 1.57
N MET A 49 -1.34 17.75 2.79
CA MET A 49 -1.44 16.31 3.08
C MET A 49 -2.68 15.67 2.43
N ASN A 50 -3.72 16.46 2.17
CA ASN A 50 -4.96 16.01 1.53
C ASN A 50 -4.78 15.69 0.03
N GLN A 51 -3.78 16.29 -0.64
CA GLN A 51 -3.50 16.04 -2.05
C GLN A 51 -2.67 14.76 -2.28
N ALA A 52 -2.07 14.20 -1.22
CA ALA A 52 -1.29 12.95 -1.28
C ALA A 52 -2.15 11.69 -1.09
N VAL A 53 -3.36 11.85 -0.54
CA VAL A 53 -4.28 10.75 -0.20
C VAL A 53 -4.72 9.93 -1.43
N PRO A 54 -5.11 10.53 -2.57
CA PRO A 54 -5.61 9.77 -3.72
C PRO A 54 -4.58 8.77 -4.27
N GLY A 55 -3.33 9.21 -4.45
CA GLY A 55 -2.23 8.37 -4.90
C GLY A 55 -1.81 7.35 -3.86
N ALA A 56 -1.84 7.68 -2.57
CA ALA A 56 -1.51 6.73 -1.51
C ALA A 56 -2.53 5.57 -1.43
N VAL A 57 -3.82 5.86 -1.59
CA VAL A 57 -4.87 4.82 -1.67
C VAL A 57 -4.66 3.95 -2.90
N PHE A 58 -4.46 4.58 -4.07
CA PHE A 58 -4.22 3.86 -5.32
C PHE A 58 -3.02 2.90 -5.22
N THR A 59 -1.86 3.40 -4.78
CA THR A 59 -0.65 2.58 -4.61
C THR A 59 -0.87 1.46 -3.61
N THR A 60 -1.58 1.70 -2.50
CA THR A 60 -1.86 0.67 -1.50
C THR A 60 -2.71 -0.48 -2.08
N VAL A 61 -3.73 -0.16 -2.88
CA VAL A 61 -4.57 -1.16 -3.56
C VAL A 61 -3.74 -1.99 -4.54
N LEU A 62 -2.95 -1.34 -5.39
CA LEU A 62 -2.12 -2.07 -6.35
C LEU A 62 -0.99 -2.87 -5.66
N PHE A 63 -0.47 -2.39 -4.53
CA PHE A 63 0.52 -3.12 -3.72
C PHE A 63 -0.08 -4.41 -3.16
N MET A 64 -1.31 -4.38 -2.63
CA MET A 64 -2.01 -5.60 -2.20
C MET A 64 -2.20 -6.58 -3.36
N LEU A 65 -2.63 -6.09 -4.53
CA LEU A 65 -2.83 -6.89 -5.73
C LEU A 65 -1.52 -7.54 -6.20
N THR A 66 -0.44 -6.76 -6.24
CA THR A 66 0.91 -7.23 -6.59
C THR A 66 1.42 -8.28 -5.60
N THR A 67 1.20 -8.08 -4.30
CA THR A 67 1.57 -9.04 -3.26
C THR A 67 0.82 -10.36 -3.45
N TYR A 68 -0.47 -10.30 -3.78
CA TYR A 68 -1.28 -11.49 -4.06
C TYR A 68 -0.80 -12.23 -5.32
N VAL A 69 -0.54 -11.51 -6.41
CA VAL A 69 0.00 -12.09 -7.66
C VAL A 69 1.37 -12.72 -7.41
N PHE A 70 2.23 -12.04 -6.65
CA PHE A 70 3.55 -12.55 -6.30
C PHE A 70 3.51 -13.83 -5.46
N ALA A 71 2.55 -13.94 -4.53
CA ALA A 71 2.35 -15.15 -3.75
C ALA A 71 1.97 -16.36 -4.62
N ILE A 72 1.09 -16.15 -5.62
CA ILE A 72 0.74 -17.20 -6.60
C ILE A 72 1.98 -17.56 -7.43
N TYR A 73 2.75 -16.57 -7.86
CA TYR A 73 3.96 -16.79 -8.65
C TYR A 73 4.98 -17.64 -7.87
N ILE A 74 5.30 -17.29 -6.62
CA ILE A 74 6.23 -18.07 -5.78
C ILE A 74 5.75 -19.52 -5.62
N LYS A 75 4.46 -19.72 -5.33
CA LYS A 75 3.90 -21.07 -5.12
C LYS A 75 4.12 -21.99 -6.31
N ASN A 76 4.04 -21.44 -7.53
CA ASN A 76 4.30 -22.19 -8.76
C ASN A 76 5.80 -22.34 -9.03
N PHE A 77 6.59 -21.28 -8.84
CA PHE A 77 8.03 -21.27 -9.16
C PHE A 77 8.86 -22.15 -8.20
N ALA A 78 8.47 -22.23 -6.92
CA ALA A 78 9.14 -23.05 -5.91
C ALA A 78 9.13 -24.56 -6.25
N ARG A 79 8.16 -25.04 -7.03
CA ARG A 79 8.09 -26.45 -7.47
C ARG A 79 9.03 -26.78 -8.63
N TYR A 80 9.41 -25.82 -9.46
CA TYR A 80 10.18 -26.06 -10.69
C TYR A 80 11.69 -25.82 -10.52
N ASN A 81 12.11 -25.09 -9.49
CA ASN A 81 13.43 -24.46 -9.47
C ASN A 81 14.49 -25.15 -8.60
N VAL A 82 14.45 -26.49 -8.50
CA VAL A 82 15.36 -27.30 -7.65
C VAL A 82 16.83 -27.19 -8.09
N LEU A 83 17.12 -26.87 -9.37
CA LEU A 83 18.49 -26.73 -9.89
C LEU A 83 19.10 -25.32 -9.82
N TYR A 84 18.29 -24.25 -9.84
CA TYR A 84 18.77 -22.85 -9.85
C TYR A 84 18.30 -22.04 -8.63
N GLY A 85 18.00 -22.74 -7.53
CA GLY A 85 17.24 -22.21 -6.38
C GLY A 85 17.66 -20.83 -5.89
N SER A 86 18.97 -20.58 -5.69
CA SER A 86 19.46 -19.29 -5.19
C SER A 86 19.36 -18.16 -6.22
N ILE A 87 19.83 -18.39 -7.45
CA ILE A 87 19.83 -17.38 -8.53
C ILE A 87 18.40 -17.02 -8.93
N GLY A 88 17.51 -18.01 -9.05
CA GLY A 88 16.11 -17.77 -9.37
C GLY A 88 15.37 -17.00 -8.28
N SER A 89 15.70 -17.24 -7.01
CA SER A 89 15.15 -16.48 -5.89
C SER A 89 15.60 -15.01 -5.92
N MET A 90 16.87 -14.76 -6.26
CA MET A 90 17.43 -13.41 -6.40
C MET A 90 16.74 -12.63 -7.53
N ILE A 91 16.60 -13.24 -8.71
CA ILE A 91 15.91 -12.62 -9.86
C ILE A 91 14.45 -12.32 -9.51
N LEU A 92 13.77 -13.24 -8.83
CA LEU A 92 12.39 -13.06 -8.42
C LEU A 92 12.23 -11.89 -7.44
N LEU A 93 13.15 -11.77 -6.48
CA LEU A 93 13.21 -10.63 -5.57
C LEU A 93 13.43 -9.32 -6.34
N MET A 94 14.34 -9.29 -7.32
CA MET A 94 14.59 -8.10 -8.13
C MET A 94 13.35 -7.65 -8.90
N ILE A 95 12.63 -8.59 -9.51
CA ILE A 95 11.37 -8.30 -10.21
C ILE A 95 10.34 -7.74 -9.22
N TRP A 96 10.22 -8.36 -8.04
CA TRP A 96 9.29 -7.88 -7.01
C TRP A 96 9.61 -6.45 -6.57
N VAL A 97 10.88 -6.15 -6.27
CA VAL A 97 11.31 -4.79 -5.89
C VAL A 97 11.07 -3.82 -7.04
N ASN A 98 11.37 -4.21 -8.29
CA ASN A 98 11.15 -3.36 -9.45
C ASN A 98 9.68 -2.97 -9.62
N VAL A 99 8.75 -3.93 -9.52
CA VAL A 99 7.32 -3.65 -9.58
C VAL A 99 6.88 -2.72 -8.45
N ASN A 100 7.41 -2.91 -7.23
CA ASN A 100 7.15 -2.02 -6.10
C ASN A 100 7.60 -0.59 -6.33
N VAL A 101 8.78 -0.39 -6.94
CA VAL A 101 9.26 0.96 -7.28
C VAL A 101 8.33 1.62 -8.30
N VAL A 102 7.92 0.90 -9.35
CA VAL A 102 7.00 1.43 -10.37
C VAL A 102 5.66 1.81 -9.76
N LEU A 103 5.12 1.00 -8.85
CA LEU A 103 3.89 1.28 -8.12
C LEU A 103 3.95 2.61 -7.35
N VAL A 104 5.04 2.81 -6.61
CA VAL A 104 5.25 4.03 -5.84
C VAL A 104 5.35 5.25 -6.76
N LEU A 105 6.07 5.14 -7.88
CA LEU A 105 6.21 6.22 -8.85
C LEU A 105 4.86 6.57 -9.51
N LEU A 106 4.07 5.56 -9.90
CA LEU A 106 2.75 5.76 -10.48
C LEU A 106 1.79 6.52 -9.54
N GLY A 107 1.77 6.19 -8.24
CA GLY A 107 0.95 6.93 -7.28
C GLY A 107 1.40 8.38 -7.09
N ASN A 108 2.70 8.65 -7.20
CA ASN A 108 3.22 10.02 -7.16
C ASN A 108 2.83 10.80 -8.42
N GLU A 109 2.93 10.18 -9.59
CA GLU A 109 2.53 10.79 -10.86
C GLU A 109 1.02 11.10 -10.89
N LEU A 110 0.20 10.20 -10.34
CA LEU A 110 -1.23 10.45 -10.14
C LEU A 110 -1.49 11.67 -9.24
N ASN A 111 -0.77 11.78 -8.12
CA ASN A 111 -0.90 12.93 -7.22
C ASN A 111 -0.52 14.25 -7.92
N LEU A 112 0.56 14.25 -8.71
CA LEU A 112 0.99 15.42 -9.48
C LEU A 112 -0.01 15.78 -10.59
N ALA A 113 -0.57 14.79 -11.29
CA ALA A 113 -1.59 15.01 -12.31
C ALA A 113 -2.84 15.68 -11.74
N ILE A 114 -3.31 15.22 -10.57
CA ILE A 114 -4.45 15.82 -9.87
C ILE A 114 -4.14 17.25 -9.42
N ALA A 115 -2.93 17.49 -8.89
CA ALA A 115 -2.50 18.83 -8.48
C ALA A 115 -2.47 19.82 -9.66
N LYS A 116 -1.98 19.37 -10.82
CA LYS A 116 -1.90 20.17 -12.06
C LYS A 116 -3.29 20.59 -12.57
N ILE A 117 -4.28 19.71 -12.51
CA ILE A 117 -5.67 20.03 -12.91
C ILE A 117 -6.26 21.12 -12.00
N HIS A 118 -5.98 21.05 -10.69
CA HIS A 118 -6.47 22.05 -9.74
C HIS A 118 -5.80 23.42 -9.90
N SER A 119 -4.55 23.49 -10.35
CA SER A 119 -3.91 24.77 -10.69
C SER A 119 -4.50 25.40 -11.95
N ASP A 120 -4.70 24.61 -13.01
CA ASP A 120 -5.27 25.10 -14.29
C ASP A 120 -6.69 25.65 -14.11
N ASN A 121 -7.53 24.97 -13.32
CA ASN A 121 -8.88 25.43 -13.01
C ASN A 121 -8.90 26.75 -12.20
N ARG A 122 -7.88 27.01 -11.36
CA ARG A 122 -7.78 28.27 -10.61
C ARG A 122 -7.37 29.44 -11.52
N GLU A 123 -6.48 29.19 -12.46
CA GLU A 123 -6.05 30.18 -13.46
C GLU A 123 -7.23 30.60 -14.35
N LYS A 124 -8.00 29.64 -14.88
CA LYS A 124 -9.20 29.92 -15.69
C LYS A 124 -10.23 30.78 -14.95
N LYS A 125 -10.52 30.47 -13.68
CA LYS A 125 -11.43 31.29 -12.85
C LYS A 125 -10.93 32.72 -12.63
N SER A 126 -9.62 32.93 -12.51
CA SER A 126 -9.07 34.28 -12.35
C SER A 126 -9.22 35.13 -13.61
N LEU A 127 -9.07 34.52 -14.78
CA LEU A 127 -9.22 35.19 -16.09
C LEU A 127 -10.68 35.52 -16.39
N GLU A 128 -11.62 34.68 -15.95
CA GLU A 128 -13.06 34.92 -16.08
C GLU A 128 -13.54 36.04 -15.16
N ASN A 129 -13.06 36.09 -13.90
CA ASN A 129 -13.44 37.16 -12.95
C ASN A 129 -12.84 38.54 -13.27
N THR A 130 -11.87 38.63 -14.19
CA THR A 130 -11.23 39.91 -14.57
C THR A 130 -11.83 40.50 -15.85
N LYS A 131 -12.73 39.78 -16.53
CA LYS A 131 -13.50 40.25 -17.68
C LYS A 131 -14.88 40.76 -17.26
#